data_AF-A0A424SM99-F1
#
_entry.id   AF-A0A424SM99-F1
#
_cell.length_a   1.000
_cell.length_b   1.000
_cell.length_c   1.000
_cell.angle_alpha   90.00
_cell.angle_beta   90.00
_cell.angle_gamma   90.00
#
_symmetry.space_group_name_H-M   'P 1'
#
loop_
_entity.id
_entity.type
_entity.pdbx_description
1 polymer ?
#
loop_
_entity_poly.entity_id
_entity_poly.type
_entity_poly.pdbx_seq_one_letter_code
_entity_poly.pdbx_strand_id
1 'polypeptide(L)' 'MIKYIKLSALNISVVSIVGSVIWLVMDYNEGNEINLFLVGFILFMIIILSLLSKDVWNTYDELNRLGNPKDLRNK' A
#
# COMPACT_ATOMS: atom_id res chain seq x y z
N MET A 1 5.40 16.23 -7.35
CA MET A 1 6.49 15.30 -7.00
C MET A 1 6.18 14.52 -5.72
N ILE A 2 5.98 15.18 -4.57
CA ILE A 2 5.66 14.52 -3.28
C ILE A 2 4.43 13.58 -3.37
N LYS A 3 3.37 13.98 -4.10
CA LYS A 3 2.17 13.14 -4.32
C LYS A 3 2.49 11.78 -4.97
N TYR A 4 3.34 11.77 -6.00
CA TYR A 4 3.75 10.56 -6.70
C TYR A 4 4.70 9.70 -5.86
N ILE A 5 5.53 10.32 -5.01
CA ILE A 5 6.37 9.57 -4.05
C ILE A 5 5.49 8.82 -3.04
N LYS A 6 4.44 9.47 -2.51
CA LYS A 6 3.47 8.82 -1.60
C LYS A 6 2.72 7.68 -2.29
N LEU A 7 2.33 7.86 -3.55
CA LEU A 7 1.68 6.84 -4.36
C LEU A 7 2.59 5.62 -4.58
N SER A 8 3.86 5.84 -4.95
CA SER A 8 4.84 4.77 -5.09
C SER A 8 5.12 4.07 -3.77
N ALA A 9 5.23 4.82 -2.66
CA ALA A 9 5.40 4.25 -1.33
C ALA A 9 4.23 3.34 -0.96
N LEU A 10 2.99 3.75 -1.25
CA LEU A 10 1.81 2.92 -1.03
C LEU A 10 1.89 1.60 -1.79
N ASN A 11 2.24 1.65 -3.08
CA ASN A 11 2.37 0.43 -3.90
C ASN A 11 3.47 -0.51 -3.38
N ILE A 12 4.64 0.04 -3.02
CA ILE A 12 5.73 -0.74 -2.44
C ILE A 12 5.24 -1.40 -1.14
N SER A 13 4.54 -0.64 -0.27
CA SER A 13 4.01 -1.18 0.98
C SER A 13 3.02 -2.32 0.76
N VAL A 14 2.13 -2.22 -0.24
CA VAL A 14 1.19 -3.30 -0.60
C VAL A 14 1.94 -4.55 -1.10
N VAL A 15 2.93 -4.39 -1.97
CA VAL A 15 3.72 -5.54 -2.47
C VAL A 15 4.50 -6.19 -1.34
N SER A 16 5.13 -5.39 -0.47
CA SER A 16 5.88 -5.87 0.68
C SER A 16 5.00 -6.63 1.67
N ILE A 17 3.79 -6.14 2.00
CA ILE A 17 2.93 -6.86 2.96
C ILE A 17 2.44 -8.19 2.38
N VAL A 18 2.07 -8.23 1.09
CA VAL A 18 1.67 -9.48 0.41
C VAL A 18 2.83 -10.47 0.41
N GLY A 19 4.04 -10.03 0.08
CA GLY A 19 5.24 -10.86 0.12
C GLY A 19 5.55 -11.41 1.52
N SER A 20 5.44 -10.57 2.56
CA SER A 20 5.64 -11.02 3.94
C SER A 20 4.60 -12.03 4.41
N VAL A 21 3.33 -11.88 4.02
CA VAL A 21 2.27 -12.84 4.34
C VAL A 21 2.53 -14.18 3.65
N ILE A 22 2.90 -14.17 2.36
CA ILE A 22 3.26 -15.39 1.62
C ILE A 22 4.43 -16.08 2.30
N TRP A 23 5.48 -15.33 2.66
CA TRP A 23 6.65 -15.88 3.34
C TRP A 23 6.27 -16.50 4.69
N LEU A 24 5.47 -15.80 5.51
CA LEU A 24 4.99 -16.33 6.79
C LEU A 24 4.27 -17.68 6.63
N VAL A 25 3.39 -17.78 5.61
CA VAL A 25 2.64 -19.01 5.33
C VAL A 25 3.56 -20.13 4.85
N MET A 26 4.52 -19.82 3.97
CA MET A 26 5.49 -20.81 3.51
C MET A 26 6.36 -21.34 4.66
N ASP A 27 6.90 -20.44 5.48
CA ASP A 27 7.75 -20.77 6.62
C ASP A 27 6.99 -21.62 7.66
N TYR A 28 5.73 -21.26 7.94
CA TYR A 28 4.86 -22.06 8.80
C TYR A 28 4.57 -23.45 8.21
N ASN A 29 4.35 -23.56 6.90
CA ASN A 29 4.13 -24.84 6.23
C ASN A 29 5.37 -25.75 6.22
N GLU A 30 6.57 -25.17 6.27
CA GLU A 30 7.83 -25.91 6.42
C GLU A 30 8.04 -26.42 7.86
N GLY A 31 7.14 -26.09 8.79
CA GLY A 31 7.21 -26.48 10.19
C GLY A 31 8.12 -25.58 11.03
N ASN A 32 8.53 -24.44 10.50
CA ASN A 32 9.29 -23.45 11.26
C ASN A 32 8.37 -22.73 12.26
N GLU A 33 8.95 -22.27 13.37
CA GLU A 33 8.24 -21.45 14.34
C GLU A 33 7.86 -20.10 13.74
N ILE A 34 6.74 -19.51 14.21
CA ILE A 34 6.31 -18.19 13.74
C ILE A 34 7.38 -17.15 14.09
N ASN A 35 7.97 -16.57 13.05
CA ASN A 35 8.94 -15.50 13.21
C ASN A 35 8.26 -14.21 13.71
N LEU A 36 8.40 -13.92 15.00
CA LEU A 36 7.83 -12.73 15.66
C LEU A 36 8.28 -11.41 15.01
N PHE A 37 9.49 -11.36 14.45
CA PHE A 37 9.95 -10.17 13.73
C PHE A 37 9.14 -9.95 12.45
N LEU A 38 8.82 -11.02 11.72
CA LEU A 38 8.01 -10.95 10.51
C LEU A 38 6.56 -10.51 10.83
N VAL A 39 5.98 -11.05 11.91
CA VAL A 39 4.66 -10.63 12.39
C VAL A 39 4.67 -9.15 12.79
N GLY A 40 5.69 -8.71 13.53
CA GLY A 40 5.87 -7.30 13.89
C GLY A 40 5.99 -6.39 12.68
N PHE A 41 6.74 -6.81 11.65
CA PHE A 41 6.85 -6.09 10.38
C PHE A 41 5.49 -5.96 9.67
N ILE A 42 4.69 -7.03 9.61
CA ILE A 42 3.35 -6.99 9.01
C ILE A 42 2.46 -5.98 9.74
N LEU A 43 2.44 -6.02 11.08
CA LEU A 43 1.66 -5.06 11.88
C LEU A 43 2.10 -3.61 11.65
N PHE A 44 3.41 -3.37 11.60
CA PHE A 44 3.97 -2.06 11.28
C PHE A 44 3.56 -1.58 9.87
N MET A 45 3.57 -2.47 8.88
CA MET A 45 3.17 -2.15 7.50
C MET A 45 1.68 -1.82 7.40
N ILE A 46 0.81 -2.44 8.19
CA ILE A 46 -0.62 -2.09 8.27
C ILE A 46 -0.80 -0.64 8.74
N ILE A 47 0.00 -0.19 9.71
CA ILE A 47 -0.04 1.20 10.20
C ILE A 47 0.39 2.16 9.08
N ILE A 48 1.50 1.85 8.39
CA ILE A 48 1.97 2.67 7.25
C ILE A 48 0.92 2.75 6.15
N LEU A 49 0.32 1.62 5.76
CA LEU A 49 -0.74 1.56 4.75
C LEU A 49 -1.93 2.44 5.13
N SER A 50 -2.33 2.41 6.40
CA SER A 50 -3.45 3.21 6.91
C SER A 50 -3.18 4.72 6.80
N LEU A 51 -1.95 5.14 7.07
CA LEU A 51 -1.53 6.54 6.94
C LEU A 51 -1.44 6.97 5.47
N LEU A 52 -0.78 6.17 4.62
CA LEU A 52 -0.57 6.49 3.21
C LEU A 52 -1.87 6.46 2.41
N SER A 53 -2.80 5.54 2.70
CA SER A 53 -4.06 5.40 1.96
C SER A 53 -4.90 6.66 2.03
N LYS A 54 -4.96 7.32 3.20
CA LYS A 54 -5.69 8.59 3.36
C LYS A 54 -5.15 9.70 2.46
N ASP A 55 -3.83 9.81 2.38
CA ASP A 55 -3.16 10.85 1.60
C ASP A 55 -3.21 10.60 0.09
N VAL A 56 -3.10 9.32 -0.30
CA VAL A 56 -3.06 8.89 -1.70
C VAL A 56 -4.45 8.86 -2.32
N TRP A 57 -5.50 8.57 -1.54
CA TRP A 57 -6.89 8.58 -2.03
C TRP A 57 -7.26 9.91 -2.70
N ASN A 58 -6.93 11.03 -2.07
CA ASN A 58 -7.15 12.36 -2.63
C ASN A 58 -6.40 12.58 -3.96
N THR A 59 -5.21 11.99 -4.08
CA THR A 59 -4.41 12.07 -5.32
C THR A 59 -5.02 11.22 -6.44
N TYR A 60 -5.59 10.05 -6.10
CA TYR A 60 -6.33 9.22 -7.06
C TYR A 60 -7.59 9.93 -7.57
N ASP A 61 -8.35 10.57 -6.69
CA ASP A 61 -9.56 11.32 -7.08
C ASP A 61 -9.22 12.50 -8.00
N GLU A 62 -8.14 13.23 -7.73
CA GLU A 62 -7.65 14.30 -8.61
C GLU A 62 -7.24 13.76 -10.00
N LEU A 63 -6.49 12.66 -10.05
CA LEU A 63 -6.09 12.02 -11.30
C LEU A 63 -7.30 11.52 -12.10
N ASN A 64 -8.29 10.94 -11.43
CA ASN A 64 -9.51 10.45 -12.05
C ASN A 64 -10.35 11.59 -12.64
N ARG A 65 -10.42 12.74 -11.96
CA ARG A 65 -11.07 13.95 -12.48
C ARG A 65 -10.34 14.55 -13.68
N LEU A 66 -9.00 14.60 -13.65
CA LEU A 66 -8.19 15.10 -14.77
C LEU A 66 -8.29 14.20 -16.02
N GLY A 67 -8.50 12.89 -15.82
CA GLY A 67 -8.74 11.93 -16.89
C GLY A 67 -10.16 11.96 -17.47
N ASN A 68 -11.11 12.67 -16.85
CA ASN A 68 -12.51 12.74 -17.30
C ASN A 68 -12.79 14.03 -18.11
N PRO A 69 -12.92 13.95 -19.44
CA PRO A 69 -13.07 15.15 -20.30
C PRO A 69 -14.39 15.92 -20.09
N LYS A 70 -15.35 15.34 -19.36
CA LYS A 70 -16.63 16.02 -19.04
C LYS A 70 -16.47 17.12 -17.99
N ASP A 71 -15.52 16.99 -17.05
CA ASP A 71 -15.27 18.00 -16.01
C ASP A 71 -14.41 19.18 -16.52
N LEU A 72 -13.63 18.97 -17.57
CA LEU A 72 -12.86 20.02 -18.25
C LEU A 72 -13.71 20.94 -19.12
N ARG A 73 -14.96 20.55 -19.44
CA ARG A 73 -15.86 21.30 -20.34
C ARG A 73 -16.76 22.31 -19.60
N ASN A 74 -16.77 22.29 -18.26
CA ASN A 74 -17.60 23.16 -17.41
C ASN A 74 -16.80 24.27 -16.69
N LYS A 75 -15.60 24.60 -17.17
CA LYS A 75 -14.83 25.79 -16.77
C LYS A 75 -14.61 26.67 -17.99
#